data_AF-A0A8D2NDZ4-F1
#
_entry.id   AF-A0A8D2NDZ4-F1
#
_cell.length_a   1.000
_cell.length_b   1.000
_cell.length_c   1.000
_cell.angle_alpha   90.00
_cell.angle_beta   90.00
_cell.angle_gamma   90.00
#
_symmetry.space_group_name_H-M   'P 1'
#
loop_
_entity.id
_entity.type
_entity.pdbx_description
1 polymer ?
#
loop_
_entity_poly.entity_id
_entity_poly.type
_entity_poly.pdbx_seq_one_letter_code
_entity_poly.pdbx_strand_id
1 'polypeptide(L)'
;MASLLCLSLLAAAAAATSPGRLVPFDLLYADGVRAYLARDWARAAELLQRALHSYAGLRAARRACRAACARQEPLGGGPGRWEAALLGPVLQRARCLQQCLGRRLRPAPSAHRASRAVRRDFERREPYNYLQVAFFQKLDQAVSAAHTFFVANPQHLQMREDIEKYRRMSGVKSDSFQDLEATPHWVRAQCRATHEQLLLHPRDRSGALICSHTKAMA
;
A
#
# COMPACT_ATOMS: atom_id res chain seq x y z
N MET A 1 40.85 -10.38 -32.54
CA MET A 1 40.24 -9.15 -31.98
C MET A 1 38.72 -9.28 -31.93
N ALA A 2 38.19 -10.15 -31.07
CA ALA A 2 36.75 -10.38 -30.96
C ALA A 2 36.44 -11.04 -29.60
N SER A 3 36.65 -10.34 -28.49
CA SER A 3 36.24 -10.88 -27.17
C SER A 3 36.10 -9.86 -26.04
N LEU A 4 35.90 -8.57 -26.34
CA LEU A 4 35.79 -7.52 -25.31
C LEU A 4 34.61 -6.55 -25.48
N LEU A 5 33.63 -6.87 -26.32
CA LEU A 5 32.46 -5.99 -26.56
C LEU A 5 31.14 -6.47 -25.92
N CYS A 6 31.18 -7.47 -25.03
CA CYS A 6 29.96 -8.09 -24.49
C CYS A 6 29.64 -7.77 -23.01
N LEU A 7 30.19 -6.69 -22.43
CA LEU A 7 30.05 -6.39 -21.00
C LEU A 7 29.47 -5.02 -20.65
N SER A 8 28.87 -4.28 -21.59
CA SER A 8 28.36 -2.92 -21.34
C SER A 8 26.85 -2.72 -21.54
N LEU A 9 26.01 -3.75 -21.29
CA LEU A 9 24.55 -3.63 -21.44
C LEU A 9 23.71 -3.99 -20.18
N LEU A 10 24.28 -3.97 -18.97
CA LEU A 10 23.57 -4.38 -17.75
C LEU A 10 23.37 -3.31 -16.67
N ALA A 11 23.49 -2.02 -16.98
CA ALA A 11 23.27 -0.96 -15.97
C ALA A 11 22.38 0.18 -16.47
N ALA A 12 21.13 -0.12 -16.80
CA ALA A 12 20.06 0.90 -16.82
C ALA A 12 18.66 0.29 -16.67
N ALA A 13 18.44 -0.67 -15.76
CA ALA A 13 17.11 -0.96 -15.25
C ALA A 13 16.74 0.02 -14.13
N ALA A 14 16.85 1.34 -14.40
CA ALA A 14 16.10 2.30 -13.61
C ALA A 14 14.64 2.07 -13.99
N ALA A 15 13.87 1.48 -13.06
CA ALA A 15 12.46 1.13 -13.24
C ALA A 15 11.69 2.25 -13.93
N ALA A 16 11.59 2.17 -15.26
CA ALA A 16 10.54 2.77 -16.03
C ALA A 16 9.31 1.93 -15.73
N THR A 17 8.72 2.14 -14.55
CA THR A 17 7.31 1.83 -14.35
C THR A 17 6.60 2.64 -15.41
N SER A 18 6.23 1.99 -16.51
CA SER A 18 5.36 2.55 -17.52
C SER A 18 4.17 3.19 -16.79
N PRO A 19 3.72 4.40 -17.19
CA PRO A 19 2.60 5.05 -16.54
C PRO A 19 1.35 4.19 -16.77
N GLY A 20 1.11 3.25 -15.86
CA GLY A 20 -0.12 2.49 -15.82
C GLY A 20 -1.27 3.48 -15.67
N ARG A 21 -2.27 3.36 -16.53
CA ARG A 21 -3.50 4.14 -16.42
C ARG A 21 -4.22 3.69 -15.15
N LEU A 22 -3.96 4.38 -14.04
CA LEU A 22 -4.66 4.14 -12.79
C LEU A 22 -6.09 4.67 -12.93
N VAL A 23 -7.07 3.87 -12.57
CA VAL A 23 -8.45 4.36 -12.43
C VAL A 23 -8.57 5.02 -11.05
N PRO A 24 -9.23 6.19 -10.89
CA PRO A 24 -9.43 6.80 -9.58
C PRO A 24 -9.96 5.81 -8.54
N PHE A 25 -9.22 5.68 -7.43
CA PHE A 25 -9.48 4.66 -6.42
C PHE A 25 -10.81 4.87 -5.67
N ASP A 26 -11.26 6.12 -5.57
CA ASP A 26 -12.53 6.50 -4.95
C ASP A 26 -13.74 6.04 -5.77
N LEU A 27 -13.66 6.13 -7.10
CA LEU A 27 -14.68 5.57 -7.99
C LEU A 27 -14.79 4.04 -7.83
N LEU A 28 -13.64 3.36 -7.90
CA LEU A 28 -13.56 1.90 -7.70
C LEU A 28 -14.07 1.49 -6.32
N TYR A 29 -13.72 2.25 -5.27
CA TYR A 29 -14.18 2.00 -3.91
C TYR A 29 -15.69 2.15 -3.79
N ALA A 30 -16.26 3.23 -4.33
CA ALA A 30 -17.70 3.46 -4.30
C ALA A 30 -18.47 2.37 -5.05
N ASP A 31 -17.99 1.95 -6.23
CA ASP A 31 -18.57 0.82 -6.97
C ASP A 31 -18.43 -0.50 -6.21
N GLY A 32 -17.28 -0.75 -5.58
CA GLY A 32 -17.01 -1.95 -4.80
C GLY A 32 -17.92 -2.07 -3.57
N VAL A 33 -18.14 -0.96 -2.86
CA VAL A 33 -19.07 -0.92 -1.72
C VAL A 33 -20.51 -1.10 -2.20
N ARG A 34 -20.92 -0.54 -3.35
CA ARG A 34 -22.24 -0.82 -3.93
C ARG A 34 -22.43 -2.30 -4.26
N ALA A 35 -21.44 -2.94 -4.89
CA ALA A 35 -21.47 -4.37 -5.18
C ALA A 35 -21.52 -5.21 -3.90
N TYR A 36 -20.79 -4.81 -2.87
CA TYR A 36 -20.82 -5.44 -1.55
C TYR A 36 -22.22 -5.40 -0.92
N LEU A 37 -22.86 -4.23 -0.92
CA LEU A 37 -24.22 -4.06 -0.39
C LEU A 37 -25.25 -4.86 -1.20
N ALA A 38 -25.01 -5.02 -2.51
CA ALA A 38 -25.80 -5.87 -3.40
C ALA A 38 -25.49 -7.38 -3.25
N ARG A 39 -24.56 -7.77 -2.36
CA ARG A 39 -24.08 -9.15 -2.15
C ARG A 39 -23.44 -9.79 -3.38
N ASP A 40 -22.99 -8.99 -4.35
CA ASP A 40 -22.17 -9.45 -5.45
C ASP A 40 -20.71 -9.55 -4.99
N TRP A 41 -20.41 -10.63 -4.27
CA TRP A 41 -19.12 -10.82 -3.61
C TRP A 41 -17.94 -10.84 -4.58
N ALA A 42 -18.13 -11.45 -5.75
CA ALA A 42 -17.09 -11.54 -6.77
C ALA A 42 -16.73 -10.15 -7.32
N ARG A 43 -17.75 -9.36 -7.68
CA ARG A 43 -17.55 -8.00 -8.19
C ARG A 43 -17.04 -7.05 -7.10
N ALA A 44 -17.55 -7.17 -5.88
CA ALA A 44 -17.07 -6.41 -4.73
C ALA A 44 -15.57 -6.65 -4.50
N ALA A 45 -15.16 -7.92 -4.45
CA ALA A 45 -13.75 -8.29 -4.26
C ALA A 45 -12.86 -7.71 -5.37
N GLU A 46 -13.25 -7.87 -6.64
CA GLU A 46 -12.49 -7.33 -7.76
C GLU A 46 -12.31 -5.81 -7.66
N LEU A 47 -13.40 -5.06 -7.46
CA LEU A 47 -13.39 -3.61 -7.42
C LEU A 47 -12.61 -3.06 -6.22
N LEU A 48 -12.77 -3.66 -5.04
CA LEU A 48 -12.06 -3.25 -3.83
C LEU A 48 -10.56 -3.54 -3.93
N GLN A 49 -10.15 -4.68 -4.49
CA GLN A 49 -8.74 -4.97 -4.75
C GLN A 49 -8.12 -3.99 -5.76
N ARG A 50 -8.86 -3.66 -6.84
CA ARG A 50 -8.43 -2.65 -7.81
C ARG A 50 -8.32 -1.27 -7.18
N ALA A 51 -9.22 -0.92 -6.26
CA ALA A 51 -9.18 0.33 -5.52
C ALA A 51 -7.91 0.42 -4.65
N LEU A 52 -7.59 -0.64 -3.91
CA LEU A 52 -6.35 -0.75 -3.13
C LEU A 52 -5.10 -0.62 -4.01
N HIS A 53 -5.06 -1.35 -5.13
CA HIS A 53 -3.96 -1.25 -6.09
C HIS A 53 -3.78 0.19 -6.61
N SER A 54 -4.87 0.85 -7.02
CA SER A 54 -4.78 2.23 -7.47
C SER A 54 -4.37 3.20 -6.36
N TYR A 55 -4.81 2.99 -5.12
CA TYR A 55 -4.41 3.83 -4.00
C TYR A 55 -2.91 3.69 -3.71
N ALA A 56 -2.40 2.46 -3.70
CA ALA A 56 -0.98 2.17 -3.53
C ALA A 56 -0.13 2.82 -4.64
N GLY A 57 -0.56 2.67 -5.90
CA GLY A 57 0.08 3.30 -7.06
C GLY A 57 0.11 4.83 -6.98
N LEU A 58 -1.01 5.45 -6.57
CA LEU A 58 -1.07 6.90 -6.36
C LEU A 58 -0.11 7.37 -5.26
N ARG A 59 -0.04 6.66 -4.13
CA ARG A 59 0.91 6.97 -3.05
C ARG A 59 2.35 6.82 -3.50
N ALA A 60 2.67 5.77 -4.25
CA ALA A 60 4.01 5.54 -4.80
C ALA A 60 4.41 6.66 -5.77
N ALA A 61 3.54 7.04 -6.70
CA ALA A 61 3.78 8.15 -7.62
C ALA A 61 4.01 9.48 -6.89
N ARG A 62 3.20 9.78 -5.87
CA ARG A 62 3.38 10.98 -5.03
C ARG A 62 4.71 10.99 -4.29
N ARG A 63 5.12 9.87 -3.68
CA ARG A 63 6.42 9.75 -3.00
C ARG A 63 7.58 9.93 -3.98
N ALA A 64 7.54 9.25 -5.13
CA ALA A 64 8.57 9.35 -6.15
C ALA A 64 8.72 10.78 -6.68
N CYS A 65 7.61 11.46 -6.98
CA CYS A 65 7.66 12.86 -7.43
C CYS A 65 8.15 13.81 -6.33
N ARG A 66 7.73 13.62 -5.07
CA ARG A 66 8.26 14.43 -3.95
C ARG A 66 9.76 14.27 -3.79
N ALA A 67 10.28 13.05 -3.91
CA ALA A 67 11.72 12.79 -3.83
C ALA A 67 12.48 13.38 -5.02
N ALA A 68 11.95 13.24 -6.24
CA ALA A 68 12.59 13.79 -7.44
C ALA A 68 12.62 15.34 -7.45
N CYS A 69 11.53 15.98 -7.03
CA CYS A 69 11.44 17.44 -6.96
C CYS A 69 12.15 18.04 -5.75
N ALA A 70 12.46 17.25 -4.71
CA ALA A 70 13.27 17.72 -3.59
C ALA A 70 14.76 17.83 -3.94
N ARG A 71 15.24 17.10 -4.95
CA ARG A 71 16.66 17.17 -5.40
C ARG A 71 16.93 18.37 -6.31
N GLN A 72 15.89 19.08 -6.74
CA GLN A 72 15.99 20.31 -7.53
C GLN A 72 16.07 21.48 -6.55
N GLU A 73 17.17 21.58 -5.80
CA GLU A 73 17.45 22.72 -4.93
C GLU A 73 17.62 23.99 -5.79
N PRO A 74 17.13 25.16 -5.34
CA PRO A 74 17.35 26.40 -6.08
C PRO A 74 18.84 26.77 -6.01
N LEU A 75 19.47 27.05 -7.16
CA LEU A 75 20.67 27.87 -7.18
C LEU A 75 20.30 29.24 -6.57
N GLY A 76 21.08 29.68 -5.59
CA GLY A 76 20.76 30.75 -4.65
C GLY A 76 20.18 32.03 -5.26
N GLY A 77 19.36 32.71 -4.44
CA GLY A 77 18.58 33.88 -4.80
C GLY A 77 19.41 34.98 -5.48
N GLY A 78 19.05 35.29 -6.72
CA GLY A 78 19.48 36.53 -7.37
C GLY A 78 18.93 37.76 -6.63
N PRO A 79 19.54 38.94 -6.81
CA PRO A 79 19.10 40.16 -6.14
C PRO A 79 17.67 40.50 -6.57
N GLY A 80 16.72 40.37 -5.65
CA GLY A 80 15.30 40.54 -5.91
C GLY A 80 14.52 40.79 -4.61
N ARG A 81 13.27 41.26 -4.77
CA ARG A 81 12.30 41.44 -3.68
C ARG A 81 12.23 40.17 -2.81
N TRP A 82 12.23 40.33 -1.49
CA TRP A 82 12.26 39.21 -0.52
C TRP A 82 11.12 38.20 -0.74
N GLU A 83 9.98 38.65 -1.28
CA GLU A 83 8.84 37.82 -1.66
C GLU A 83 9.21 36.82 -2.77
N ALA A 84 10.02 37.22 -3.75
CA ALA A 84 10.46 36.35 -4.84
C ALA A 84 11.49 35.32 -4.36
N ALA A 85 12.40 35.73 -3.47
CA ALA A 85 13.36 34.81 -2.84
C ALA A 85 12.66 33.77 -1.94
N LEU A 86 11.58 34.17 -1.25
CA LEU A 86 10.80 33.29 -0.39
C LEU A 86 9.83 32.37 -1.16
N LEU A 87 9.08 32.90 -2.13
CA LEU A 87 8.02 32.17 -2.83
C LEU A 87 8.51 31.41 -4.07
N GLY A 88 9.62 31.85 -4.69
CA GLY A 88 10.17 31.25 -5.90
C GLY A 88 10.41 29.73 -5.77
N PRO A 89 11.14 29.26 -4.74
CA PRO A 89 11.37 27.83 -4.52
C PRO A 89 10.07 27.02 -4.33
N VAL A 90 9.08 27.60 -3.63
CA VAL A 90 7.77 26.96 -3.40
C VAL A 90 7.03 26.78 -4.72
N LEU A 91 6.97 27.82 -5.55
CA LEU A 91 6.32 27.78 -6.86
C LEU A 91 7.05 26.84 -7.83
N GLN A 92 8.38 26.84 -7.83
CA GLN A 92 9.20 25.92 -8.63
C GLN A 92 8.92 24.46 -8.26
N ARG A 93 8.90 24.16 -6.96
CA ARG A 93 8.58 22.81 -6.45
C ARG A 93 7.15 22.41 -6.80
N ALA A 94 6.18 23.32 -6.68
CA ALA A 94 4.80 23.07 -7.08
C ALA A 94 4.68 22.74 -8.57
N ARG A 95 5.36 23.50 -9.45
CA ARG A 95 5.42 23.24 -10.89
C ARG A 95 6.06 21.88 -11.20
N CYS A 96 7.18 21.55 -10.56
CA CYS A 96 7.82 20.23 -10.70
C CYS A 96 6.86 19.10 -10.32
N LEU A 97 6.17 19.22 -9.18
CA LEU A 97 5.22 18.21 -8.71
C LEU A 97 4.06 18.03 -9.69
N GLN A 98 3.48 19.12 -10.20
CA GLN A 98 2.41 19.04 -11.19
C GLN A 98 2.85 18.33 -12.46
N GLN A 99 4.02 18.70 -13.01
CA GLN A 99 4.56 18.07 -14.21
C GLN A 99 4.91 16.59 -13.99
N CYS A 100 5.56 16.27 -12.88
CA CYS A 100 5.94 14.88 -12.56
C CYS A 100 4.71 13.98 -12.41
N LEU A 101 3.69 14.44 -11.68
CA LEU A 101 2.45 13.68 -11.52
C LEU A 101 1.68 13.58 -12.84
N GLY A 102 1.63 14.65 -13.64
CA GLY A 102 0.98 14.65 -14.95
C GLY A 102 1.61 13.68 -15.95
N ARG A 103 2.92 13.41 -15.84
CA ARG A 103 3.61 12.41 -16.66
C ARG A 103 3.36 10.97 -16.20
N ARG A 104 3.18 10.76 -14.88
CA ARG A 104 3.06 9.42 -14.28
C ARG A 104 1.62 8.92 -14.15
N LEU A 105 0.66 9.83 -14.03
CA LEU A 105 -0.74 9.50 -13.75
C LEU A 105 -1.60 9.86 -14.96
N ARG A 106 -2.40 8.88 -15.40
CA ARG A 106 -3.48 9.06 -16.37
C ARG A 106 -4.73 8.38 -15.79
N PRO A 107 -5.89 9.07 -15.66
CA PRO A 107 -6.18 10.46 -16.05
C PRO A 107 -5.42 11.50 -15.22
N ALA A 108 -5.64 12.79 -15.50
CA ALA A 108 -4.91 13.89 -14.87
C ALA A 108 -4.90 13.75 -13.33
N PRO A 109 -3.84 14.20 -12.61
CA PRO A 109 -3.73 14.02 -11.16
C PRO A 109 -4.92 14.55 -10.33
N SER A 110 -5.66 15.52 -10.86
CA SER A 110 -6.89 16.04 -10.26
C SER A 110 -8.00 15.00 -10.16
N ALA A 111 -8.12 14.09 -11.13
CA ALA A 111 -9.11 13.02 -11.14
C ALA A 111 -8.88 11.99 -10.03
N HIS A 112 -7.68 11.93 -9.45
CA HIS A 112 -7.35 11.06 -8.31
C HIS A 112 -7.55 11.76 -6.94
N ARG A 113 -8.27 12.87 -6.89
CA ARG A 113 -8.64 13.54 -5.63
C ARG A 113 -9.89 12.91 -5.06
N ALA A 114 -9.73 12.21 -3.94
CA ALA A 114 -10.84 11.70 -3.15
C ALA A 114 -11.25 12.65 -2.01
N SER A 115 -12.48 12.48 -1.54
CA SER A 115 -13.00 13.17 -0.33
C SER A 115 -12.13 12.87 0.90
N ARG A 116 -12.27 13.69 1.95
CA ARG A 116 -11.56 13.44 3.23
C ARG A 116 -12.03 12.13 3.89
N ALA A 117 -13.32 11.80 3.75
CA ALA A 117 -13.89 10.57 4.27
C ALA A 117 -13.24 9.34 3.60
N VAL A 118 -13.28 9.26 2.28
CA VAL A 118 -12.70 8.12 1.54
C VAL A 118 -11.19 7.99 1.81
N ARG A 119 -10.45 9.11 1.91
CA ARG A 119 -9.03 9.04 2.30
C ARG A 119 -8.82 8.41 3.67
N ARG A 120 -9.62 8.81 4.66
CA ARG A 120 -9.56 8.26 6.02
C ARG A 120 -9.90 6.78 6.03
N ASP A 121 -10.87 6.35 5.22
CA ASP A 121 -11.25 4.93 5.12
C ASP A 121 -10.05 4.09 4.64
N PHE A 122 -9.32 4.56 3.62
CA PHE A 122 -8.10 3.88 3.17
C PHE A 122 -6.95 3.96 4.17
N GLU A 123 -6.79 5.09 4.88
CA GLU A 123 -5.80 5.22 5.96
C GLU A 123 -6.08 4.25 7.12
N ARG A 124 -7.37 4.00 7.41
CA ARG A 124 -7.84 3.01 8.38
C ARG A 124 -7.99 1.61 7.81
N ARG A 125 -7.56 1.37 6.56
CA ARG A 125 -7.63 0.06 5.90
C ARG A 125 -9.06 -0.51 5.79
N GLU A 126 -10.07 0.35 5.78
CA GLU A 126 -11.49 -0.05 5.68
C GLU A 126 -11.84 -0.95 4.48
N PRO A 127 -11.23 -0.81 3.28
CA PRO A 127 -11.49 -1.75 2.18
C PRO A 127 -11.26 -3.22 2.56
N TYR A 128 -10.35 -3.51 3.50
CA TYR A 128 -10.10 -4.87 3.97
C TYR A 128 -11.22 -5.42 4.86
N ASN A 129 -11.96 -4.55 5.57
CA ASN A 129 -13.15 -4.92 6.32
C ASN A 129 -14.26 -5.44 5.38
N TYR A 130 -14.44 -4.81 4.21
CA TYR A 130 -15.35 -5.32 3.18
C TYR A 130 -14.81 -6.60 2.51
N LEU A 131 -13.51 -6.64 2.21
CA LEU A 131 -12.88 -7.76 1.52
C LEU A 131 -12.93 -9.06 2.32
N GLN A 132 -12.83 -9.01 3.66
CA GLN A 132 -12.90 -10.23 4.48
C GLN A 132 -14.21 -11.00 4.27
N VAL A 133 -15.31 -10.28 4.12
CA VAL A 133 -16.64 -10.86 3.84
C VAL A 133 -16.77 -11.20 2.35
N ALA A 134 -16.27 -10.36 1.44
CA ALA A 134 -16.34 -10.64 0.01
C ALA A 134 -15.54 -11.91 -0.39
N PHE A 135 -14.50 -12.27 0.37
CA PHE A 135 -13.74 -13.51 0.22
C PHE A 135 -14.39 -14.73 0.88
N PHE A 136 -15.72 -14.80 0.97
CA PHE A 136 -16.42 -15.87 1.70
C PHE A 136 -16.04 -17.31 1.29
N GLN A 137 -15.63 -17.54 0.03
CA GLN A 137 -15.15 -18.85 -0.46
C GLN A 137 -13.63 -19.04 -0.40
N LYS A 138 -12.87 -18.02 -0.02
CA LYS A 138 -11.41 -18.00 -0.01
C LYS A 138 -10.92 -17.66 1.39
N LEU A 139 -11.06 -18.63 2.31
CA LEU A 139 -10.79 -18.47 3.74
C LEU A 139 -9.43 -17.83 4.03
N ASP A 140 -8.35 -18.26 3.37
CA ASP A 140 -7.02 -17.68 3.58
C ASP A 140 -6.97 -16.18 3.27
N GLN A 141 -7.62 -15.76 2.18
CA GLN A 141 -7.70 -14.34 1.79
C GLN A 141 -8.61 -13.54 2.72
N ALA A 142 -9.70 -14.14 3.18
CA ALA A 142 -10.61 -13.52 4.14
C ALA A 142 -9.88 -13.22 5.46
N VAL A 143 -9.12 -14.19 5.97
CA VAL A 143 -8.33 -14.06 7.21
C VAL A 143 -7.24 -13.01 7.05
N SER A 144 -6.50 -13.00 5.94
CA SER A 144 -5.49 -11.96 5.69
C SER A 144 -6.10 -10.56 5.61
N ALA A 145 -7.26 -10.42 4.98
CA ALA A 145 -7.97 -9.14 4.93
C ALA A 145 -8.44 -8.69 6.33
N ALA A 146 -9.09 -9.58 7.09
CA ALA A 146 -9.51 -9.30 8.46
C ALA A 146 -8.31 -8.89 9.34
N HIS A 147 -7.21 -9.64 9.27
CA HIS A 147 -5.99 -9.34 10.03
C HIS A 147 -5.38 -7.98 9.62
N THR A 148 -5.34 -7.68 8.32
CA THR A 148 -4.86 -6.39 7.80
C THR A 148 -5.66 -5.21 8.35
N PHE A 149 -6.99 -5.32 8.43
CA PHE A 149 -7.86 -4.32 9.05
C PHE A 149 -7.64 -4.23 10.57
N PHE A 150 -7.57 -5.38 11.25
CA PHE A 150 -7.38 -5.46 12.70
C PHE A 150 -6.10 -4.76 13.17
N VAL A 151 -4.98 -4.97 12.47
CA VAL A 151 -3.70 -4.34 12.83
C VAL A 151 -3.78 -2.81 12.85
N ALA A 152 -4.56 -2.20 11.95
CA ALA A 152 -4.76 -0.75 11.93
C ALA A 152 -5.86 -0.28 12.91
N ASN A 153 -6.74 -1.17 13.36
CA ASN A 153 -7.91 -0.83 14.18
C ASN A 153 -8.05 -1.82 15.36
N PRO A 154 -7.07 -1.90 16.28
CA PRO A 154 -7.05 -2.92 17.33
C PRO A 154 -8.19 -2.77 18.35
N GLN A 155 -8.80 -1.58 18.44
CA GLN A 155 -9.92 -1.29 19.33
C GLN A 155 -11.29 -1.67 18.73
N HIS A 156 -11.34 -2.12 17.47
CA HIS A 156 -12.59 -2.50 16.81
C HIS A 156 -13.12 -3.83 17.35
N LEU A 157 -14.10 -3.77 18.26
CA LEU A 157 -14.60 -4.92 19.01
C LEU A 157 -15.04 -6.09 18.12
N GLN A 158 -15.89 -5.83 17.12
CA GLN A 158 -16.36 -6.87 16.20
C GLN A 158 -15.20 -7.58 15.48
N MET A 159 -14.14 -6.84 15.13
CA MET A 159 -13.02 -7.44 14.40
C MET A 159 -12.16 -8.31 15.33
N ARG A 160 -12.05 -7.94 16.62
CA ARG A 160 -11.35 -8.78 17.61
C ARG A 160 -12.02 -10.15 17.73
N GLU A 161 -13.34 -10.15 17.84
CA GLU A 161 -14.14 -11.37 17.92
C GLU A 161 -14.01 -12.20 16.62
N ASP A 162 -14.05 -11.55 15.45
CA ASP A 162 -13.86 -12.21 14.16
C ASP A 162 -12.48 -12.89 14.08
N ILE A 163 -11.41 -12.22 14.52
CA ILE A 163 -10.05 -12.80 14.54
C ILE A 163 -9.96 -14.01 15.49
N GLU A 164 -10.54 -13.92 16.69
CA GLU A 164 -10.58 -15.04 17.64
C GLU A 164 -11.42 -16.22 17.13
N LYS A 165 -12.49 -15.93 16.36
CA LYS A 165 -13.27 -16.95 15.66
C LYS A 165 -12.44 -17.62 14.57
N TYR A 166 -11.78 -16.86 13.70
CA TYR A 166 -10.94 -17.41 12.63
C TYR A 166 -9.83 -18.31 13.17
N ARG A 167 -9.21 -17.96 14.31
CA ARG A 167 -8.19 -18.81 14.97
C ARG A 167 -8.69 -20.19 15.39
N ARG A 168 -10.00 -20.31 15.65
CA ARG A 168 -10.64 -21.56 16.10
C ARG A 168 -11.29 -22.35 14.96
N MET A 169 -11.38 -21.77 13.76
CA MET A 169 -12.00 -22.43 12.61
C MET A 169 -11.08 -23.48 12.00
N SER A 170 -11.62 -24.68 11.74
CA SER A 170 -10.93 -25.71 10.98
C SER A 170 -10.67 -25.24 9.54
N GLY A 171 -9.49 -25.53 9.01
CA GLY A 171 -9.08 -25.13 7.66
C GLY A 171 -8.44 -23.74 7.57
N VAL A 172 -8.41 -22.94 8.65
CA VAL A 172 -7.62 -21.71 8.70
C VAL A 172 -6.17 -22.04 9.08
N LYS A 173 -5.23 -21.62 8.24
CA LYS A 173 -3.79 -21.78 8.51
C LYS A 173 -3.27 -20.60 9.33
N SER A 174 -2.25 -20.85 10.14
CA SER A 174 -1.53 -19.80 10.86
C SER A 174 -1.01 -18.71 9.92
N ASP A 175 -0.54 -19.12 8.75
CA ASP A 175 0.10 -18.24 7.76
C ASP A 175 -0.88 -17.28 7.09
N SER A 176 -2.18 -17.56 7.21
CA SER A 176 -3.24 -16.72 6.66
C SER A 176 -3.42 -15.42 7.47
N PHE A 177 -2.90 -15.34 8.71
CA PHE A 177 -2.89 -14.13 9.54
C PHE A 177 -1.74 -13.18 9.15
N GLN A 178 -1.74 -12.74 7.89
CA GLN A 178 -0.76 -11.81 7.37
C GLN A 178 -1.33 -10.39 7.26
N ASP A 179 -0.55 -9.38 7.66
CA ASP A 179 -0.84 -7.99 7.30
C ASP A 179 -0.33 -7.69 5.88
N LEU A 180 -1.26 -7.49 4.95
CA LEU A 180 -1.00 -7.23 3.54
C LEU A 180 -0.45 -5.82 3.26
N GLU A 181 -0.53 -4.92 4.25
CA GLU A 181 -0.01 -3.54 4.19
C GLU A 181 1.22 -3.36 5.09
N ALA A 182 1.79 -4.45 5.61
CA ALA A 182 2.97 -4.40 6.45
C ALA A 182 4.19 -3.86 5.69
N THR A 183 4.80 -2.80 6.21
CA THR A 183 6.07 -2.31 5.65
C THR A 183 7.25 -3.12 6.21
N PRO A 184 8.42 -3.14 5.54
CA PRO A 184 9.55 -3.98 5.95
C PRO A 184 10.00 -3.83 7.41
N HIS A 185 9.91 -2.64 8.01
CA HIS A 185 10.28 -2.45 9.42
C HIS A 185 9.20 -2.98 10.38
N TRP A 186 7.92 -2.89 10.00
CA TRP A 186 6.81 -3.49 10.74
C TRP A 186 6.88 -5.01 10.70
N VAL A 187 7.21 -5.61 9.55
CA VAL A 187 7.41 -7.07 9.44
C VAL A 187 8.52 -7.54 10.39
N ARG A 188 9.64 -6.81 10.47
CA ARG A 188 10.73 -7.12 11.42
C ARG A 188 10.31 -6.99 12.88
N ALA A 189 9.52 -5.96 13.22
CA ALA A 189 9.01 -5.76 14.58
C ALA A 189 7.99 -6.85 14.97
N GLN A 190 7.08 -7.19 14.06
CA GLN A 190 6.08 -8.23 14.25
C GLN A 190 6.74 -9.60 14.39
N CYS A 191 7.81 -9.87 13.63
CA CYS A 191 8.67 -11.02 13.82
C CYS A 191 9.34 -11.11 15.19
N ARG A 192 9.79 -9.97 15.73
CA ARG A 192 10.38 -9.93 17.07
C ARG A 192 9.33 -10.24 18.15
N ALA A 193 8.15 -9.63 18.04
CA ALA A 193 7.04 -9.83 18.97
C ALA A 193 6.50 -11.27 18.94
N THR A 194 6.40 -11.90 17.76
CA THR A 194 5.97 -13.31 17.66
C THR A 194 7.03 -14.27 18.19
N HIS A 195 8.33 -13.96 18.01
CA HIS A 195 9.41 -14.72 18.63
C HIS A 195 9.36 -14.65 20.17
N GLU A 196 9.09 -13.48 20.74
CA GLU A 196 8.91 -13.32 22.20
C GLU A 196 7.67 -14.09 22.72
N GLN A 197 6.56 -14.10 21.99
CA GLN A 197 5.36 -14.88 22.34
C GLN A 197 5.59 -16.40 22.25
N LEU A 198 6.36 -16.87 21.27
CA LEU A 198 6.75 -18.28 21.14
C LEU A 198 7.65 -18.76 22.30
N LEU A 199 8.50 -17.88 22.83
CA LEU A 199 9.33 -18.17 24.01
C LEU A 199 8.49 -18.33 25.29
N LEU A 200 7.37 -17.61 25.39
CA LEU A 200 6.44 -17.68 26.53
C LEU A 200 5.43 -18.84 26.40
N HIS A 201 5.07 -19.23 25.17
CA HIS A 201 4.09 -20.30 24.89
C HIS A 201 4.61 -21.29 23.81
N PRO A 202 5.47 -22.26 24.18
CA PRO A 202 6.20 -23.12 23.23
C PRO A 202 5.33 -24.09 22.40
N ARG A 203 4.05 -24.24 22.76
CA ARG A 203 3.10 -25.16 22.10
C ARG A 203 2.35 -24.51 20.92
N ASP A 204 2.40 -23.18 20.77
CA ASP A 204 1.72 -22.47 19.69
C ASP A 204 2.66 -22.28 18.49
N ARG A 205 2.67 -23.21 17.53
CA ARG A 205 3.55 -23.12 16.34
C ARG A 205 3.10 -22.09 15.30
N SER A 206 2.00 -21.38 15.53
CA SER A 206 1.37 -20.48 14.57
C SER A 206 2.22 -19.22 14.27
N GLY A 207 3.12 -18.83 15.19
CA GLY A 207 3.98 -17.65 15.02
C GLY A 207 5.30 -17.89 14.29
N ALA A 208 5.69 -19.16 14.07
CA ALA A 208 7.04 -19.50 13.61
C ALA A 208 7.28 -19.25 12.11
N LEU A 209 6.22 -19.21 11.29
CA LEU A 209 6.31 -19.03 9.83
C LEU A 209 6.26 -17.57 9.37
N ILE A 210 5.90 -16.61 10.23
CA ILE A 210 5.88 -15.18 9.87
C ILE A 210 7.30 -14.66 9.55
N CYS A 211 8.35 -15.33 10.05
CA CYS A 211 9.75 -14.89 9.93
C CYS A 211 10.62 -15.64 8.93
N SER A 212 10.14 -16.73 8.34
CA SER A 212 10.92 -17.50 7.36
C SER A 212 11.14 -16.75 6.05
N HIS A 213 10.28 -15.78 5.69
CA HIS A 213 10.44 -14.96 4.47
C HIS A 213 11.47 -13.83 4.58
N THR A 214 11.82 -13.35 5.78
CA THR A 214 12.83 -12.29 5.94
C THR A 214 14.27 -12.80 5.86
N LYS A 215 14.50 -14.10 6.02
CA LYS A 215 15.84 -14.69 5.97
C LYS A 215 16.35 -14.94 4.53
N ALA A 216 15.47 -14.82 3.53
CA ALA A 216 15.79 -15.02 2.11
C ALA A 216 16.09 -13.72 1.34
N MET A 217 16.03 -12.56 2.00
CA MET A 217 16.20 -11.22 1.40
C MET A 217 17.29 -10.39 2.11
N ALA A 218 18.18 -11.05 2.87
CA ALA A 218 19.35 -10.47 3.50
C ALA A 218 20.62 -11.07 2.87
#